data_AF-A0A952L9A0-F1
#
_entry.id   AF-A0A952L9A0-F1
#
_cell.length_a   1.000
_cell.length_b   1.000
_cell.length_c   1.000
_cell.angle_alpha   90.00
_cell.angle_beta   90.00
_cell.angle_gamma   90.00
#
_symmetry.space_group_name_H-M   'P 1'
#
loop_
_entity.id
_entity.type
_entity.pdbx_description
1 polymer ?
#
loop_
_entity_poly.entity_id
_entity_poly.type
_entity_poly.pdbx_seq_one_letter_code
_entity_poly.pdbx_strand_id
1 'polypeptide(L)'
;MGFGDHPDDAAGQSRRRDVLAGLCQGGLVAAVVLAGLFPFLGARLWRSHTPPVVHPQPVAAAGNAPAQKVAIERRLDFGSIRPPLDVSRVAAWAVREADNGERPFAIIDKRRAQVYVFATSGRLLGTSPVLLGYAAGDLSVAGIGHKPIDQIKPQERTTPAGRFVSEPGRNTLGDDVVWVDYGAAVSMHRVRATNPKERRLERLATPTPADNRISWGCINVPVAFFDRTVWPNLGHGGAVVYVLPERQSLTAFFPAAAPPQILAQAAPRRSNSAKP
;
A
#
# COMPACT_ATOMS: atom_id res chain seq x y z
N MET A 1 -21.61 -53.27 17.62
CA MET A 1 -20.97 -54.00 16.50
C MET A 1 -19.96 -53.06 15.88
N GLY A 2 -18.74 -53.55 15.67
CA GLY A 2 -17.54 -52.72 15.57
C GLY A 2 -17.02 -52.42 14.16
N PHE A 3 -15.93 -51.65 14.21
CA PHE A 3 -14.79 -51.50 13.32
C PHE A 3 -14.93 -50.89 11.91
N GLY A 4 -14.06 -49.91 11.67
CA GLY A 4 -13.65 -49.39 10.38
C GLY A 4 -12.66 -48.23 10.52
N ASP A 5 -11.44 -48.52 11.02
CA ASP A 5 -10.29 -47.59 10.98
C ASP A 5 -9.74 -47.48 9.55
N HIS A 6 -9.38 -46.26 9.11
CA HIS A 6 -8.73 -45.98 7.83
C HIS A 6 -7.20 -45.81 8.01
N PRO A 7 -6.34 -46.29 7.09
CA PRO A 7 -4.91 -46.52 7.36
C PRO A 7 -3.93 -45.41 6.93
N ASP A 8 -4.36 -44.17 6.71
CA ASP A 8 -3.50 -43.13 6.09
C ASP A 8 -2.76 -42.20 7.10
N ASP A 9 -2.96 -42.35 8.40
CA ASP A 9 -2.40 -41.41 9.40
C ASP A 9 -1.00 -41.79 9.97
N ALA A 10 -0.44 -42.94 9.60
CA ALA A 10 0.83 -43.43 10.16
C ALA A 10 2.09 -42.96 9.39
N ALA A 11 1.98 -42.60 8.12
CA ALA A 11 3.15 -42.27 7.28
C ALA A 11 3.65 -40.81 7.42
N GLY A 12 2.81 -39.90 7.91
CA GLY A 12 3.17 -38.49 8.09
C GLY A 12 3.94 -38.18 9.38
N GLN A 13 3.85 -39.06 10.39
CA GLN A 13 4.46 -38.86 11.71
C GLN A 13 5.88 -39.42 11.82
N SER A 14 6.30 -40.37 10.97
CA SER A 14 7.68 -40.89 10.98
C SER A 14 8.67 -39.92 10.32
N ARG A 15 8.29 -39.24 9.23
CA ARG A 15 9.15 -38.26 8.53
C ARG A 15 9.52 -37.02 9.34
N ARG A 16 8.73 -36.67 10.37
CA ARG A 16 8.98 -35.52 11.25
C ARG A 16 9.91 -35.83 12.42
N ARG A 17 10.19 -37.11 12.70
CA ARG A 17 11.11 -37.54 13.76
C ARG A 17 12.56 -37.68 13.28
N ASP A 18 12.78 -37.90 11.98
CA ASP A 18 14.13 -38.09 11.42
C ASP A 18 14.88 -36.77 11.12
N VAL A 19 14.19 -35.62 11.06
CA VAL A 19 14.85 -34.33 10.81
C VAL A 19 15.30 -33.63 12.11
N LEU A 20 14.73 -34.00 13.26
CA LEU A 20 15.10 -33.44 14.57
C LEU A 20 16.19 -34.25 15.31
N ALA A 21 16.59 -35.42 14.80
CA ALA A 21 17.69 -36.22 15.35
C ALA A 21 19.07 -35.91 14.71
N GLY A 22 19.13 -35.13 13.62
CA GLY A 22 20.37 -34.82 12.90
C GLY A 22 21.18 -33.61 13.42
N LEU A 23 20.69 -32.90 14.44
CA LEU A 23 21.28 -31.63 14.92
C LEU A 23 22.02 -31.74 16.26
N CYS A 24 22.19 -32.94 16.83
CA CYS A 24 22.82 -33.14 18.15
C CYS A 24 24.07 -34.04 18.17
N GLN A 25 24.72 -34.34 17.03
CA GLN A 25 25.95 -35.17 17.02
C GLN A 25 27.15 -34.60 16.23
N GLY A 26 27.14 -33.32 15.87
CA GLY A 26 28.24 -32.68 15.10
C GLY A 26 29.29 -31.91 15.91
N GLY A 27 29.18 -31.86 17.24
CA GLY A 27 30.01 -30.98 18.07
C GLY A 27 30.65 -31.71 19.24
N LEU A 28 31.51 -32.71 19.01
CA LEU A 28 32.35 -33.28 20.07
C LEU A 28 33.48 -34.24 19.60
N VAL A 29 34.15 -34.06 18.44
CA VAL A 29 35.37 -34.86 18.13
C VAL A 29 36.43 -34.09 17.31
N ALA A 30 36.75 -32.84 17.65
CA ALA A 30 37.90 -32.16 17.03
C ALA A 30 38.65 -31.22 17.99
N ALA A 31 38.85 -31.65 19.25
CA ALA A 31 39.54 -30.85 20.27
C ALA A 31 40.66 -31.59 21.03
N VAL A 32 41.10 -32.79 20.62
CA VAL A 32 42.11 -33.56 21.39
C VAL A 32 43.17 -34.24 20.51
N VAL A 33 43.85 -33.47 19.67
CA VAL A 33 45.22 -33.76 19.20
C VAL A 33 46.01 -32.44 19.30
N LEU A 34 46.21 -31.88 20.50
CA LEU A 34 47.46 -32.03 21.30
C LEU A 34 48.69 -32.24 20.41
N ALA A 35 49.44 -31.17 20.15
CA ALA A 35 50.59 -30.83 20.99
C ALA A 35 51.64 -31.95 21.03
N GLY A 36 52.48 -31.97 20.00
CA GLY A 36 53.73 -32.71 19.98
C GLY A 36 54.58 -32.17 18.84
N LEU A 37 55.85 -31.86 19.11
CA LEU A 37 56.89 -31.37 18.18
C LEU A 37 57.19 -29.85 18.19
N PHE A 38 57.47 -29.31 19.37
CA PHE A 38 58.70 -28.52 19.57
C PHE A 38 59.65 -29.47 20.32
N PRO A 39 60.98 -29.59 20.04
CA PRO A 39 61.91 -28.50 19.69
C PRO A 39 63.05 -28.89 18.70
N PHE A 40 64.03 -27.99 18.54
CA PHE A 40 65.39 -28.15 17.96
C PHE A 40 65.58 -28.01 16.44
N LEU A 41 65.87 -26.79 15.97
CA LEU A 41 67.19 -26.45 15.42
C LEU A 41 67.30 -24.95 15.09
N GLY A 42 68.42 -24.33 15.47
CA GLY A 42 69.02 -23.29 14.66
C GLY A 42 68.77 -21.84 15.06
N ALA A 43 69.38 -21.42 16.16
CA ALA A 43 69.85 -20.05 16.29
C ALA A 43 70.81 -19.74 15.13
N ARG A 44 70.39 -18.94 14.16
CA ARG A 44 71.29 -18.12 13.32
C ARG A 44 70.46 -17.14 12.48
N LEU A 45 70.96 -15.91 12.42
CA LEU A 45 70.47 -14.76 11.63
C LEU A 45 69.43 -13.87 12.31
N TRP A 46 69.80 -13.39 13.51
CA TRP A 46 69.35 -12.09 13.98
C TRP A 46 70.00 -11.01 13.10
N ARG A 47 69.29 -10.53 12.07
CA ARG A 47 69.49 -9.18 11.52
C ARG A 47 68.32 -8.34 11.99
N SER A 48 68.58 -7.46 12.94
CA SER A 48 67.67 -6.42 13.41
C SER A 48 67.26 -5.52 12.25
N HIS A 49 66.13 -5.82 11.63
CA HIS A 49 65.34 -4.83 10.91
C HIS A 49 64.29 -4.35 11.90
N THR A 50 64.50 -3.15 12.44
CA THR A 50 63.45 -2.43 13.17
C THR A 50 62.31 -2.15 12.20
N PRO A 51 61.10 -2.71 12.41
CA PRO A 51 59.93 -2.27 11.64
C PRO A 51 59.66 -0.80 12.01
N PRO A 52 59.25 0.05 11.05
CA PRO A 52 58.83 1.40 11.38
C PRO A 52 57.64 1.32 12.34
N VAL A 53 57.72 2.05 13.45
CA VAL A 53 56.59 2.28 14.35
C VAL A 53 55.55 3.05 13.55
N VAL A 54 54.52 2.35 13.07
CA VAL A 54 53.31 2.99 12.55
C VAL A 54 52.56 3.52 13.76
N HIS A 55 52.68 4.82 14.02
CA HIS A 55 51.76 5.48 14.93
C HIS A 55 50.36 5.37 14.34
N PRO A 56 49.37 4.78 15.04
CA PRO A 56 48.00 4.85 14.58
C PRO A 56 47.61 6.32 14.53
N GLN A 57 47.43 6.87 13.33
CA GLN A 57 46.71 8.12 13.18
C GLN A 57 45.32 7.90 13.76
N PRO A 58 44.83 8.78 14.65
CA PRO A 58 43.41 8.78 14.97
C PRO A 58 42.70 9.09 13.66
N VAL A 59 42.11 8.06 13.05
CA VAL A 59 41.00 8.25 12.12
C VAL A 59 39.96 8.98 12.94
N ALA A 60 39.89 10.29 12.75
CA ALA A 60 38.78 11.09 13.24
C ALA A 60 37.53 10.33 12.82
N ALA A 61 36.75 9.89 13.80
CA ALA A 61 35.44 9.32 13.56
C ALA A 61 34.67 10.38 12.77
N ALA A 62 34.60 10.20 11.44
CA ALA A 62 33.69 10.94 10.62
C ALA A 62 32.31 10.59 11.16
N GLY A 63 31.78 11.49 12.00
CA GLY A 63 30.46 11.33 12.56
C GLY A 63 29.52 11.04 11.41
N ASN A 64 28.70 10.01 11.55
CA ASN A 64 27.51 9.82 10.73
C ASN A 64 26.65 11.07 10.91
N ALA A 65 26.92 12.11 10.12
CA ALA A 65 26.00 13.21 9.95
C ALA A 65 24.69 12.58 9.46
N PRO A 66 23.56 12.82 10.13
CA PRO A 66 22.29 12.26 9.69
C PRO A 66 22.09 12.69 8.24
N ALA A 67 21.88 11.71 7.34
CA ALA A 67 21.62 11.97 5.94
C ALA A 67 20.49 13.00 5.86
N GLN A 68 20.80 14.19 5.34
CA GLN A 68 19.82 15.26 5.18
C GLN A 68 18.71 14.71 4.28
N LYS A 69 17.51 14.57 4.85
CA LYS A 69 16.34 14.09 4.11
C LYS A 69 16.07 15.10 2.99
N VAL A 70 16.29 14.69 1.74
CA VAL A 70 16.04 15.54 0.58
C VAL A 70 14.58 15.95 0.62
N ALA A 71 14.31 17.26 0.76
CA ALA A 71 12.96 17.77 0.80
C ALA A 71 12.28 17.49 -0.55
N ILE A 72 11.11 16.86 -0.52
CA ILE A 72 10.32 16.59 -1.72
C ILE A 72 9.69 17.92 -2.17
N GLU A 73 10.08 18.43 -3.33
CA GLU A 73 9.37 19.57 -3.94
C GLU A 73 7.97 19.12 -4.37
N ARG A 74 6.95 19.68 -3.73
CA ARG A 74 5.54 19.30 -3.95
C ARG A 74 4.89 20.30 -4.89
N ARG A 75 4.44 19.81 -6.04
CA ARG A 75 3.72 20.59 -7.05
C ARG A 75 2.70 19.69 -7.72
N LEU A 76 1.44 20.08 -7.62
CA LEU A 76 0.37 19.38 -8.31
C LEU A 76 0.50 19.64 -9.81
N ASP A 77 0.60 18.56 -10.57
CA ASP A 77 0.70 18.59 -12.02
C ASP A 77 -0.17 17.50 -12.62
N PHE A 78 -1.24 17.88 -13.31
CA PHE A 78 -2.13 16.96 -14.03
C PHE A 78 -1.68 16.70 -15.47
N GLY A 79 -0.58 17.29 -15.92
CA GLY A 79 -0.19 17.31 -17.32
C GLY A 79 -1.30 17.93 -18.18
N SER A 80 -1.69 17.23 -19.25
CA SER A 80 -2.77 17.66 -20.14
C SER A 80 -4.18 17.31 -19.65
N ILE A 81 -4.31 16.54 -18.56
CA ILE A 81 -5.62 16.10 -18.06
C ILE A 81 -6.33 17.26 -17.36
N ARG A 82 -7.61 17.42 -17.68
CA ARG A 82 -8.51 18.35 -16.99
C ARG A 82 -9.45 17.55 -16.08
N PRO A 83 -9.03 17.26 -14.84
CA PRO A 83 -9.86 16.49 -13.93
C PRO A 83 -11.09 17.30 -13.47
N PRO A 84 -12.12 16.62 -12.98
CA PRO A 84 -13.22 17.24 -12.25
C PRO A 84 -12.76 18.10 -11.05
N LEU A 85 -13.61 19.03 -10.63
CA LEU A 85 -13.28 19.99 -9.55
C LEU A 85 -13.08 19.31 -8.19
N ASP A 86 -13.86 18.28 -7.87
CA ASP A 86 -13.73 17.48 -6.65
C ASP A 86 -12.38 16.75 -6.59
N VAL A 87 -11.97 16.12 -7.69
CA VAL A 87 -10.63 15.50 -7.84
C VAL A 87 -9.53 16.55 -7.70
N SER A 88 -9.66 17.68 -8.41
CA SER A 88 -8.69 18.78 -8.37
C SER A 88 -8.49 19.31 -6.95
N ARG A 89 -9.57 19.48 -6.19
CA ARG A 89 -9.55 19.98 -4.82
C ARG A 89 -8.83 19.04 -3.88
N VAL A 90 -9.17 17.76 -3.91
CA VAL A 90 -8.52 16.76 -3.04
C VAL A 90 -7.05 16.59 -3.41
N ALA A 91 -6.70 16.57 -4.69
CA ALA A 91 -5.30 16.50 -5.11
C ALA A 91 -4.51 17.74 -4.67
N ALA A 92 -5.06 18.94 -4.85
CA ALA A 92 -4.41 20.18 -4.45
C ALA A 92 -4.22 20.26 -2.95
N TRP A 93 -5.21 19.84 -2.17
CA TRP A 93 -5.10 19.73 -0.74
C TRP A 93 -4.04 18.71 -0.31
N ALA A 94 -4.09 17.48 -0.85
CA ALA A 94 -3.14 16.42 -0.49
C ALA A 94 -1.69 16.82 -0.74
N VAL A 95 -1.43 17.49 -1.86
CA VAL A 95 -0.09 17.98 -2.24
C VAL A 95 0.32 19.16 -1.37
N ARG A 96 -0.54 20.18 -1.22
CA ARG A 96 -0.22 21.41 -0.46
C ARG A 96 0.04 21.14 1.01
N GLU A 97 -0.79 20.31 1.64
CA GLU A 97 -0.64 19.95 3.06
C GLU A 97 0.32 18.79 3.29
N ALA A 98 0.91 18.24 2.22
CA ALA A 98 1.72 17.03 2.26
C ALA A 98 1.02 15.86 2.99
N ASP A 99 -0.31 15.76 2.88
CA ASP A 99 -1.12 14.77 3.60
C ASP A 99 -0.75 13.32 3.19
N ASN A 100 -0.29 13.13 1.95
CA ASN A 100 0.23 11.83 1.49
C ASN A 100 1.64 11.50 2.03
N GLY A 101 2.26 12.39 2.81
CA GLY A 101 3.59 12.20 3.39
C GLY A 101 4.65 11.95 2.31
N GLU A 102 5.40 10.86 2.43
CA GLU A 102 6.43 10.49 1.45
C GLU A 102 5.96 9.41 0.47
N ARG A 103 4.66 9.10 0.52
CA ARG A 103 4.08 8.04 -0.29
C ARG A 103 3.47 8.61 -1.57
N PRO A 104 3.47 7.85 -2.68
CA PRO A 104 2.58 8.15 -3.79
C PRO A 104 1.12 8.04 -3.33
N PHE A 105 0.21 8.57 -4.13
CA PHE A 105 -1.19 8.55 -3.78
C PHE A 105 -2.10 8.33 -4.99
N ALA A 106 -3.32 7.89 -4.72
CA ALA A 106 -4.36 7.75 -5.73
C ALA A 106 -5.65 8.43 -5.29
N ILE A 107 -6.43 8.92 -6.25
CA ILE A 107 -7.78 9.43 -6.05
C ILE A 107 -8.74 8.56 -6.83
N ILE A 108 -9.78 8.04 -6.17
CA ILE A 108 -10.88 7.28 -6.77
C ILE A 108 -12.11 8.17 -6.83
N ASP A 109 -12.46 8.62 -8.03
CA ASP A 109 -13.72 9.33 -8.28
C ASP A 109 -14.83 8.30 -8.50
N LYS A 110 -15.63 8.06 -7.46
CA LYS A 110 -16.75 7.11 -7.51
C LYS A 110 -17.85 7.54 -8.47
N ARG A 111 -18.11 8.84 -8.58
CA ARG A 111 -19.18 9.38 -9.44
C ARG A 111 -18.91 9.16 -10.92
N ARG A 112 -17.63 9.17 -11.30
CA ARG A 112 -17.19 8.97 -12.70
C ARG A 112 -16.50 7.65 -12.94
N ALA A 113 -16.41 6.79 -11.93
CA ALA A 113 -15.74 5.49 -11.98
C ALA A 113 -14.31 5.59 -12.58
N GLN A 114 -13.52 6.53 -12.05
CA GLN A 114 -12.15 6.83 -12.52
C GLN A 114 -11.15 6.77 -11.37
N VAL A 115 -9.93 6.32 -11.67
CA VAL A 115 -8.76 6.46 -10.80
C VAL A 115 -7.76 7.43 -11.39
N TYR A 116 -7.13 8.22 -10.52
CA TYR A 116 -6.00 9.09 -10.82
C TYR A 116 -4.83 8.68 -9.91
N VAL A 117 -3.69 8.29 -10.47
CA VAL A 117 -2.51 7.87 -9.70
C VAL A 117 -1.44 8.95 -9.80
N PHE A 118 -0.86 9.34 -8.68
CA PHE A 118 0.12 10.42 -8.58
C PHE A 118 1.41 9.91 -7.92
N ALA A 119 2.54 10.47 -8.36
CA ALA A 119 3.79 10.40 -7.64
C ALA A 119 3.69 11.16 -6.32
N THR A 120 4.62 10.89 -5.40
CA THR A 120 4.69 11.55 -4.08
C THR A 120 4.64 13.08 -4.15
N SER A 121 5.26 13.68 -5.17
CA SER A 121 5.34 15.13 -5.37
C SER A 121 4.03 15.77 -5.86
N GLY A 122 3.05 14.99 -6.34
CA GLY A 122 1.83 15.51 -6.94
C GLY A 122 1.78 15.47 -8.46
N ARG A 123 2.79 14.90 -9.13
CA ARG A 123 2.74 14.65 -10.58
C ARG A 123 1.82 13.48 -10.91
N LEU A 124 0.84 13.68 -11.79
CA LEU A 124 -0.03 12.63 -12.31
C LEU A 124 0.78 11.61 -13.13
N LEU A 125 0.65 10.34 -12.78
CA LEU A 125 1.29 9.20 -13.45
C LEU A 125 0.36 8.51 -14.44
N GLY A 126 -0.95 8.55 -14.20
CA GLY A 126 -1.93 8.00 -15.12
C GLY A 126 -3.35 8.01 -14.58
N THR A 127 -4.29 7.80 -15.48
CA THR A 127 -5.72 7.69 -15.19
C THR A 127 -6.33 6.47 -15.86
N SER A 128 -7.39 5.91 -15.29
CA SER A 128 -8.09 4.77 -15.89
C SER A 128 -9.54 4.69 -15.41
N PRO A 129 -10.47 4.17 -16.25
CA PRO A 129 -11.74 3.69 -15.74
C PRO A 129 -11.51 2.56 -14.72
N VAL A 130 -12.42 2.45 -13.76
CA VAL A 130 -12.42 1.38 -12.74
C VAL A 130 -13.80 0.78 -12.62
N LEU A 131 -13.89 -0.48 -12.18
CA LEU A 131 -15.12 -1.05 -11.66
C LEU A 131 -15.16 -0.88 -10.15
N LEU A 132 -16.34 -0.57 -9.63
CA LEU A 132 -16.60 -0.29 -8.22
C LEU A 132 -17.67 -1.22 -7.68
N GLY A 133 -17.89 -1.12 -6.36
CA GLY A 133 -18.98 -1.79 -5.68
C GLY A 133 -20.31 -1.59 -6.40
N TYR A 134 -21.09 -2.66 -6.51
CA TYR A 134 -22.39 -2.68 -7.18
C TYR A 134 -23.33 -1.57 -6.68
N ALA A 135 -23.39 -1.34 -5.37
CA ALA A 135 -24.21 -0.30 -4.79
C ALA A 135 -23.47 1.04 -4.75
N ALA A 136 -24.19 2.11 -5.13
CA ALA A 136 -23.76 3.47 -4.85
C ALA A 136 -23.97 3.80 -3.37
N GLY A 137 -22.89 4.11 -2.64
CA GLY A 137 -22.92 4.36 -1.20
C GLY A 137 -21.52 4.63 -0.65
N ASP A 138 -21.41 5.43 0.41
CA ASP A 138 -20.13 5.94 0.92
C ASP A 138 -19.56 5.19 2.12
N LEU A 139 -20.35 4.33 2.74
CA LEU A 139 -19.97 3.63 3.97
C LEU A 139 -20.07 2.12 3.78
N SER A 140 -19.09 1.41 4.32
CA SER A 140 -19.13 -0.04 4.49
C SER A 140 -20.09 -0.42 5.62
N VAL A 141 -20.75 -1.57 5.49
CA VAL A 141 -21.47 -2.19 6.61
C VAL A 141 -20.46 -2.73 7.63
N ALA A 142 -20.75 -2.58 8.92
CA ALA A 142 -19.88 -3.10 9.98
C ALA A 142 -19.65 -4.62 9.82
N GLY A 143 -18.40 -5.05 9.91
CA GLY A 143 -18.03 -6.47 9.79
C GLY A 143 -18.12 -7.06 8.37
N ILE A 144 -18.37 -6.25 7.34
CA ILE A 144 -18.55 -6.74 5.96
C ILE A 144 -17.36 -7.58 5.46
N GLY A 145 -16.13 -7.25 5.86
CA GLY A 145 -14.92 -7.97 5.47
C GLY A 145 -14.84 -9.41 5.99
N HIS A 146 -15.63 -9.76 7.00
CA HIS A 146 -15.72 -11.12 7.55
C HIS A 146 -16.95 -11.89 7.07
N LYS A 147 -17.82 -11.23 6.29
CA LYS A 147 -19.05 -11.83 5.80
C LYS A 147 -18.76 -12.72 4.58
N PRO A 148 -19.29 -13.96 4.53
CA PRO A 148 -19.22 -14.78 3.32
C PRO A 148 -19.79 -14.06 2.09
N ILE A 149 -19.13 -14.21 0.93
CA ILE A 149 -19.47 -13.47 -0.31
C ILE A 149 -20.92 -13.69 -0.76
N ASP A 150 -21.45 -14.90 -0.56
CA ASP A 150 -22.82 -15.30 -0.89
C ASP A 150 -23.87 -14.65 0.03
N GLN A 151 -23.47 -14.22 1.23
CA GLN A 151 -24.34 -13.52 2.17
C GLN A 151 -24.30 -11.99 2.01
N ILE A 152 -23.35 -11.44 1.24
CA ILE A 152 -23.27 -10.00 0.96
C ILE A 152 -24.39 -9.58 0.01
N LYS A 153 -25.35 -8.83 0.56
CA LYS A 153 -26.51 -8.32 -0.19
C LYS A 153 -26.06 -7.28 -1.22
N PRO A 154 -26.76 -7.14 -2.36
CA PRO A 154 -26.39 -6.16 -3.38
C PRO A 154 -26.19 -4.74 -2.85
N GLN A 155 -27.03 -4.29 -1.90
CA GLN A 155 -26.96 -2.95 -1.31
C GLN A 155 -25.75 -2.74 -0.39
N GLU A 156 -25.15 -3.82 0.11
CA GLU A 156 -23.97 -3.80 0.98
C GLU A 156 -22.65 -3.71 0.19
N ARG A 157 -22.70 -4.01 -1.11
CA ARG A 157 -21.54 -4.04 -2.03
C ARG A 157 -21.11 -2.62 -2.42
N THR A 158 -20.55 -1.88 -1.48
CA THR A 158 -20.11 -0.50 -1.67
C THR A 158 -18.59 -0.41 -1.71
N THR A 159 -18.05 0.56 -2.44
CA THR A 159 -16.67 1.00 -2.26
C THR A 159 -16.69 2.17 -1.28
N PRO A 160 -16.13 2.04 -0.05
CA PRO A 160 -16.22 3.07 0.97
C PRO A 160 -15.47 4.33 0.55
N ALA A 161 -16.04 5.50 0.85
CA ALA A 161 -15.37 6.78 0.71
C ALA A 161 -14.46 7.04 1.92
N GLY A 162 -13.39 7.81 1.73
CA GLY A 162 -12.48 8.17 2.81
C GLY A 162 -11.01 8.23 2.38
N ARG A 163 -10.15 8.46 3.38
CA ARG A 163 -8.70 8.45 3.26
C ARG A 163 -8.17 7.15 3.84
N PHE A 164 -7.42 6.41 3.02
CA PHE A 164 -6.88 5.12 3.40
C PHE A 164 -5.37 5.09 3.22
N VAL A 165 -4.65 4.43 4.12
CA VAL A 165 -3.24 4.06 3.91
C VAL A 165 -3.24 2.65 3.38
N SER A 166 -2.78 2.46 2.14
CA SER A 166 -2.82 1.17 1.49
C SER A 166 -1.66 0.27 1.89
N GLU A 167 -1.89 -1.02 1.80
CA GLU A 167 -0.90 -2.06 2.10
C GLU A 167 -0.62 -2.92 0.86
N PRO A 168 0.65 -3.29 0.59
CA PRO A 168 0.98 -4.37 -0.33
C PRO A 168 0.29 -5.66 0.07
N GLY A 169 -0.09 -6.49 -0.90
CA GLY A 169 -0.51 -7.83 -0.54
C GLY A 169 -0.69 -8.76 -1.73
N ARG A 170 -1.04 -9.99 -1.39
CA ARG A 170 -1.55 -10.99 -2.31
C ARG A 170 -2.90 -11.47 -1.84
N ASN A 171 -3.81 -11.73 -2.77
CA ASN A 171 -5.06 -12.40 -2.43
C ASN A 171 -4.87 -13.92 -2.32
N THR A 172 -5.95 -14.63 -2.01
CA THR A 172 -5.95 -16.09 -1.81
C THR A 172 -5.57 -16.90 -3.04
N LEU A 173 -5.61 -16.31 -4.24
CA LEU A 173 -5.13 -16.93 -5.47
C LEU A 173 -3.66 -16.62 -5.77
N GLY A 174 -2.97 -15.88 -4.90
CA GLY A 174 -1.57 -15.49 -5.06
C GLY A 174 -1.34 -14.24 -5.91
N ASP A 175 -2.40 -13.62 -6.46
CA ASP A 175 -2.27 -12.41 -7.28
C ASP A 175 -1.98 -11.18 -6.43
N ASP A 176 -1.11 -10.30 -6.94
CA ASP A 176 -0.81 -9.00 -6.33
C ASP A 176 -2.06 -8.11 -6.23
N VAL A 177 -2.24 -7.51 -5.06
CA VAL A 177 -3.32 -6.56 -4.76
C VAL A 177 -2.79 -5.39 -3.94
N VAL A 178 -3.46 -4.24 -4.05
CA VAL A 178 -3.28 -3.12 -3.13
C VAL A 178 -4.44 -3.13 -2.16
N TRP A 179 -4.22 -3.50 -0.90
CA TRP A 179 -5.25 -3.43 0.13
C TRP A 179 -5.56 -1.97 0.45
N VAL A 180 -6.80 -1.54 0.25
CA VAL A 180 -7.22 -0.13 0.47
C VAL A 180 -7.89 -0.01 1.84
N ASP A 181 -8.89 -0.84 2.12
CA ASP A 181 -9.50 -0.94 3.43
C ASP A 181 -9.50 -2.41 3.85
N TYR A 182 -8.51 -2.77 4.67
CA TYR A 182 -8.31 -4.16 5.09
C TYR A 182 -9.50 -4.66 5.91
N GLY A 183 -10.07 -3.82 6.80
CA GLY A 183 -11.20 -4.20 7.65
C GLY A 183 -12.49 -4.45 6.87
N ALA A 184 -12.70 -3.71 5.78
CA ALA A 184 -13.81 -3.94 4.85
C ALA A 184 -13.49 -4.98 3.75
N ALA A 185 -12.31 -5.58 3.76
CA ALA A 185 -11.80 -6.47 2.70
C ALA A 185 -11.84 -5.84 1.29
N VAL A 186 -11.62 -4.52 1.19
CA VAL A 186 -11.60 -3.78 -0.08
C VAL A 186 -10.16 -3.62 -0.56
N SER A 187 -9.90 -4.08 -1.78
CA SER A 187 -8.61 -3.93 -2.46
C SER A 187 -8.77 -3.31 -3.85
N MET A 188 -7.69 -2.73 -4.36
CA MET A 188 -7.52 -2.40 -5.76
C MET A 188 -6.72 -3.51 -6.45
N HIS A 189 -7.26 -4.05 -7.55
CA HIS A 189 -6.63 -5.17 -8.25
C HIS A 189 -7.02 -5.22 -9.74
N ARG A 190 -6.31 -6.08 -10.49
CA ARG A 190 -6.61 -6.38 -11.90
C ARG A 190 -8.06 -6.84 -12.06
N VAL A 191 -8.73 -6.35 -13.10
CA VAL A 191 -10.03 -6.88 -13.53
C VAL A 191 -9.88 -8.36 -13.91
N ARG A 192 -10.82 -9.17 -13.45
CA ARG A 192 -10.90 -10.61 -13.76
C ARG A 192 -12.11 -10.87 -14.63
N ALA A 193 -11.89 -11.39 -15.84
CA ALA A 193 -12.95 -11.69 -16.80
C ALA A 193 -13.33 -13.18 -16.80
N THR A 194 -13.35 -13.82 -15.62
CA THR A 194 -13.62 -15.26 -15.50
C THR A 194 -15.08 -15.64 -15.72
N ASN A 195 -16.01 -14.69 -15.53
CA ASN A 195 -17.44 -14.87 -15.80
C ASN A 195 -17.88 -13.94 -16.95
N PRO A 196 -18.12 -14.48 -18.17
CA PRO A 196 -18.47 -13.65 -19.33
C PRO A 196 -19.82 -12.94 -19.16
N LYS A 197 -20.75 -13.47 -18.34
CA LYS A 197 -22.04 -12.82 -18.07
C LYS A 197 -21.91 -11.49 -17.36
N GLU A 198 -20.79 -11.27 -16.65
CA GLU A 198 -20.54 -10.00 -15.95
C GLU A 198 -20.08 -8.89 -16.88
N ARG A 199 -19.55 -9.22 -18.07
CA ARG A 199 -19.12 -8.27 -19.10
C ARG A 199 -18.17 -7.18 -18.57
N ARG A 200 -17.23 -7.57 -17.70
CA ARG A 200 -16.39 -6.61 -16.95
C ARG A 200 -15.49 -5.77 -17.85
N LEU A 201 -14.97 -6.33 -18.94
CA LEU A 201 -14.11 -5.60 -19.87
C LEU A 201 -14.92 -4.60 -20.69
N GLU A 202 -16.11 -5.00 -21.11
CA GLU A 202 -17.04 -4.13 -21.84
C GLU A 202 -17.51 -2.98 -20.96
N ARG A 203 -17.85 -3.24 -19.68
CA ARG A 203 -18.17 -2.20 -18.70
C ARG A 203 -17.05 -1.17 -18.55
N LEU A 204 -15.80 -1.62 -18.47
CA LEU A 204 -14.64 -0.70 -18.41
C LEU A 204 -14.47 0.14 -19.68
N ALA A 205 -14.98 -0.32 -20.81
CA ALA A 205 -14.89 0.38 -22.08
C ALA A 205 -16.04 1.37 -22.33
N THR A 206 -17.10 1.36 -21.51
CA THR A 206 -18.21 2.31 -21.70
C THR A 206 -17.89 3.68 -21.07
N PRO A 207 -18.49 4.75 -21.61
CA PRO A 207 -18.37 6.08 -21.00
C PRO A 207 -19.31 6.28 -19.79
N THR A 208 -20.19 5.32 -19.49
CA THR A 208 -21.27 5.48 -18.52
C THR A 208 -20.86 4.94 -17.15
N PRO A 209 -20.67 5.78 -16.12
CA PRO A 209 -20.17 5.32 -14.81
C PRO A 209 -21.08 4.30 -14.10
N ALA A 210 -22.37 4.26 -14.45
CA ALA A 210 -23.31 3.27 -13.92
C ALA A 210 -22.99 1.84 -14.40
N ASP A 211 -22.43 1.68 -15.60
CA ASP A 211 -22.02 0.37 -16.13
C ASP A 211 -20.86 -0.21 -15.31
N ASN A 212 -20.06 0.64 -14.68
CA ASN A 212 -18.89 0.26 -13.90
C ASN A 212 -19.22 -0.27 -12.50
N ARG A 213 -20.49 -0.44 -12.16
CA ARG A 213 -20.96 -0.93 -10.85
C ARG A 213 -21.25 -2.41 -10.88
N ILE A 214 -20.32 -3.22 -10.35
CA ILE A 214 -20.44 -4.69 -10.42
C ILE A 214 -19.70 -5.45 -9.32
N SER A 215 -18.69 -4.85 -8.68
CA SER A 215 -17.86 -5.55 -7.70
C SER A 215 -18.57 -5.69 -6.34
N TRP A 216 -17.96 -6.45 -5.43
CA TRP A 216 -18.39 -6.54 -4.04
C TRP A 216 -17.89 -5.38 -3.16
N GLY A 217 -17.12 -4.45 -3.73
CA GLY A 217 -16.54 -3.30 -3.04
C GLY A 217 -15.13 -2.98 -3.55
N CYS A 218 -14.38 -3.99 -4.01
CA CYS A 218 -13.06 -3.83 -4.60
C CYS A 218 -13.05 -2.91 -5.82
N ILE A 219 -11.92 -2.24 -6.03
CA ILE A 219 -11.67 -1.36 -7.17
C ILE A 219 -10.97 -2.19 -8.24
N ASN A 220 -11.63 -2.48 -9.36
CA ASN A 220 -11.01 -3.27 -10.43
C ASN A 220 -10.52 -2.35 -11.54
N VAL A 221 -9.26 -2.52 -11.94
CA VAL A 221 -8.62 -1.71 -13.00
C VAL A 221 -8.23 -2.61 -14.19
N PRO A 222 -8.07 -2.07 -15.40
CA PRO A 222 -7.47 -2.79 -16.52
C PRO A 222 -6.11 -3.37 -16.15
N VAL A 223 -5.84 -4.60 -16.58
CA VAL A 223 -4.58 -5.34 -16.28
C VAL A 223 -3.36 -4.48 -16.59
N ALA A 224 -3.31 -3.92 -17.80
CA ALA A 224 -2.17 -3.14 -18.25
C ALA A 224 -1.97 -1.82 -17.47
N PHE A 225 -3.04 -1.21 -16.95
CA PHE A 225 -2.94 -0.04 -16.08
C PHE A 225 -2.44 -0.45 -14.69
N PHE A 226 -2.91 -1.60 -14.18
CA PHE A 226 -2.43 -2.14 -12.92
C PHE A 226 -0.93 -2.39 -12.96
N ASP A 227 -0.46 -3.14 -13.95
CA ASP A 227 0.93 -3.59 -14.04
C ASP A 227 1.91 -2.44 -14.28
N ARG A 228 1.52 -1.46 -15.09
CA ARG A 228 2.42 -0.35 -15.47
C ARG A 228 2.36 0.85 -14.54
N THR A 229 1.24 1.04 -13.85
CA THR A 229 1.00 2.27 -13.07
C THR A 229 0.68 1.97 -11.61
N VAL A 230 -0.30 1.11 -11.33
CA VAL A 230 -0.73 0.86 -9.94
C VAL A 230 0.32 0.11 -9.15
N TRP A 231 0.74 -1.07 -9.61
CA TRP A 231 1.62 -1.95 -8.84
C TRP A 231 2.99 -1.34 -8.55
N PRO A 232 3.71 -0.77 -9.55
CA PRO A 232 5.04 -0.18 -9.30
C PRO A 232 5.02 1.01 -8.34
N ASN A 233 3.90 1.74 -8.26
CA ASN A 233 3.80 2.95 -7.45
C ASN A 233 3.11 2.71 -6.11
N LEU A 234 1.98 1.99 -6.09
CA LEU A 234 1.13 1.84 -4.91
C LEU A 234 1.31 0.48 -4.20
N GLY A 235 1.89 -0.51 -4.90
CA GLY A 235 1.94 -1.91 -4.47
C GLY A 235 3.15 -2.32 -3.64
N HIS A 236 4.25 -1.56 -3.65
CA HIS A 236 5.50 -1.97 -2.97
C HIS A 236 5.72 -1.30 -1.61
N GLY A 237 5.49 0.01 -1.50
CA GLY A 237 5.77 0.80 -0.28
C GLY A 237 4.52 1.26 0.47
N GLY A 238 3.34 0.83 0.02
CA GLY A 238 2.06 1.42 0.40
C GLY A 238 1.88 2.84 -0.16
N ALA A 239 0.64 3.30 -0.15
CA ALA A 239 0.23 4.59 -0.69
C ALA A 239 -0.83 5.25 0.19
N VAL A 240 -1.20 6.49 -0.12
CA VAL A 240 -2.47 7.05 0.37
C VAL A 240 -3.52 6.97 -0.74
N VAL A 241 -4.69 6.42 -0.44
CA VAL A 241 -5.80 6.31 -1.39
C VAL A 241 -6.96 7.13 -0.87
N TYR A 242 -7.33 8.16 -1.63
CA TYR A 242 -8.49 9.01 -1.36
C TYR A 242 -9.66 8.54 -2.21
N VAL A 243 -10.69 7.99 -1.60
CA VAL A 243 -11.92 7.59 -2.29
C VAL A 243 -12.97 8.67 -2.09
N LEU A 244 -13.37 9.33 -3.19
CA LEU A 244 -14.29 10.46 -3.14
C LEU A 244 -15.74 10.00 -2.93
N PRO A 245 -16.52 10.68 -2.07
CA PRO A 245 -17.90 10.31 -1.83
C PRO A 245 -18.79 10.57 -3.04
N GLU A 246 -19.89 9.81 -3.12
CA GLU A 246 -20.87 9.96 -4.19
C GLU A 246 -22.27 10.32 -3.67
N ARG A 247 -22.62 9.96 -2.43
CA ARG A 247 -23.91 10.30 -1.79
C ARG A 247 -23.79 11.52 -0.89
N GLN A 248 -22.72 11.60 -0.11
CA GLN A 248 -22.45 12.69 0.83
C GLN A 248 -21.61 13.79 0.17
N SER A 249 -21.51 14.94 0.84
CA SER A 249 -20.68 16.04 0.36
C SER A 249 -19.19 15.68 0.45
N LEU A 250 -18.38 16.28 -0.43
CA LEU A 250 -16.92 16.13 -0.38
C LEU A 250 -16.36 16.53 0.99
N THR A 251 -16.91 17.58 1.59
CA THR A 251 -16.45 18.14 2.88
C THR A 251 -16.78 17.26 4.08
N ALA A 252 -17.73 16.32 3.97
CA ALA A 252 -17.99 15.36 5.04
C ALA A 252 -16.83 14.38 5.24
N PHE A 253 -16.07 14.07 4.19
CA PHE A 253 -14.91 13.18 4.23
C PHE A 253 -13.58 13.92 4.15
N PHE A 254 -13.54 15.05 3.46
CA PHE A 254 -12.33 15.84 3.23
C PHE A 254 -12.57 17.32 3.59
N PRO A 255 -12.81 17.65 4.87
CA PRO A 255 -13.12 19.03 5.28
C PRO A 255 -11.99 20.01 4.95
N ALA A 256 -10.73 19.58 5.06
CA ALA A 256 -9.57 20.39 4.74
C ALA A 256 -9.33 20.59 3.23
N ALA A 257 -10.01 19.81 2.37
CA ALA A 257 -10.03 20.00 0.93
C ALA A 257 -11.14 20.97 0.46
N ALA A 258 -11.93 21.51 1.40
CA ALA A 258 -12.87 22.59 1.10
C ALA A 258 -12.12 23.81 0.53
N PRO A 259 -12.72 24.57 -0.40
CA PRO A 259 -12.18 25.86 -0.76
C PRO A 259 -12.03 26.72 0.51
N PRO A 260 -10.95 27.51 0.65
CA PRO A 260 -10.84 28.46 1.74
C PRO A 260 -12.11 29.31 1.74
N GLN A 261 -12.81 29.32 2.87
CA GLN A 261 -13.96 30.19 3.06
C GLN A 261 -13.45 31.61 2.81
N ILE A 262 -14.00 32.31 1.81
CA ILE A 262 -13.78 33.74 1.70
C ILE A 262 -14.35 34.34 2.99
N LEU A 263 -13.48 34.75 3.90
CA LEU A 263 -13.79 35.59 5.05
C LEU A 263 -14.29 36.95 4.54
N ALA A 264 -15.57 37.01 4.15
CA ALA A 264 -16.41 38.19 3.90
C ALA A 264 -17.67 37.67 3.18
N GLN A 265 -18.88 37.69 3.72
CA GLN A 265 -19.62 38.90 4.09
C GLN A 265 -20.71 38.53 5.11
N ALA A 266 -20.48 38.85 6.36
CA ALA A 266 -21.54 39.15 7.32
C ALA A 266 -21.03 40.24 8.25
N ALA A 267 -20.66 41.39 7.67
CA ALA A 267 -20.62 42.61 8.46
C ALA A 267 -22.07 42.92 8.88
N PRO A 268 -22.36 43.17 10.16
CA PRO A 268 -23.71 43.58 10.56
C PRO A 268 -24.05 44.88 9.85
N ARG A 269 -25.20 44.91 9.17
CA ARG A 269 -25.77 46.16 8.64
C ARG A 269 -25.87 47.14 9.81
N ARG A 270 -25.12 48.25 9.76
CA ARG A 270 -25.35 49.40 10.63
C ARG A 270 -26.79 49.86 10.40
N SER A 271 -27.65 49.66 11.38
CA SER A 271 -28.98 50.25 11.41
C SER A 271 -28.83 51.76 11.63
N ASN A 272 -29.22 52.55 10.63
CA ASN A 272 -29.52 53.96 10.84
C ASN A 272 -30.80 54.03 11.69
N SER A 273 -30.66 54.36 12.96
CA SER A 273 -31.79 54.84 13.76
C SER A 273 -31.67 56.35 13.88
N ALA A 274 -32.55 57.02 13.15
CA ALA A 274 -32.81 58.45 13.25
C ALA A 274 -33.35 58.79 14.65
N LYS A 275 -32.95 59.97 15.12
CA LYS A 275 -33.42 60.63 16.34
C LYS A 275 -34.85 61.14 16.17
N PRO A 276 -35.61 61.23 17.26
CA PRO A 276 -36.19 62.53 17.65
C PRO A 276 -35.46 63.10 18.87
#